data_AF-A0A2M9L067-F1
#
_entry.id   AF-A0A2M9L067-F1
#
_cell.length_a   1.000
_cell.length_b   1.000
_cell.length_c   1.000
_cell.angle_alpha   90.00
_cell.angle_beta   90.00
_cell.angle_gamma   90.00
#
_symmetry.space_group_name_H-M   'P 1'
#
loop_
_entity.id
_entity.type
_entity.pdbx_description
1 polymer ?
#
loop_
_entity_poly.entity_id
_entity_poly.type
_entity_poly.pdbx_seq_one_letter_code
_entity_poly.pdbx_strand_id
1 'polypeptide(L)'
;MSVPFRIRCCRCGKNIPLAQDIYELDEEWQRRFPDMVGTLACHDCALRTYWICTGPDGAYADGHIPAPRHHSFPDCIDAWSHVSAPGTHRARVVMSPHSGLLQGAEAYLRSFATRRGVDPTTAAEVRAAIQEWDEQRSCSRRSHQGPIAVPGGRPPADERAAPRGL
;
A
#
# COMPACT_ATOMS: atom_id res chain seq x y z
N MET A 1 -4.64 2.25 -25.14
CA MET A 1 -5.53 1.15 -24.69
C MET A 1 -5.44 1.04 -23.18
N SER A 2 -6.51 0.65 -22.47
CA SER A 2 -6.44 0.48 -21.01
C SER A 2 -5.86 -0.88 -20.67
N VAL A 3 -4.81 -0.90 -19.85
CA VAL A 3 -4.22 -2.15 -19.34
C VAL A 3 -5.20 -2.79 -18.36
N PRO A 4 -5.48 -4.11 -18.46
CA PRO A 4 -6.27 -4.82 -17.47
C PRO A 4 -5.49 -4.97 -16.17
N PHE A 5 -6.17 -4.85 -15.03
CA PHE A 5 -5.58 -5.04 -13.71
C PHE A 5 -6.64 -5.61 -12.76
N ARG A 6 -6.20 -6.06 -11.58
CA ARG A 6 -7.06 -6.52 -10.49
C ARG A 6 -6.62 -5.84 -9.21
N ILE A 7 -7.59 -5.46 -8.39
CA ILE A 7 -7.36 -4.91 -7.07
C ILE A 7 -7.66 -5.97 -6.03
N ARG A 8 -6.72 -6.19 -5.12
CA ARG A 8 -6.95 -6.99 -3.92
C ARG A 8 -7.54 -6.10 -2.83
N CYS A 9 -8.63 -6.50 -2.20
CA CYS A 9 -9.20 -5.78 -1.07
C CYS A 9 -8.16 -5.66 0.06
N CYS A 10 -8.00 -4.45 0.61
CA CYS A 10 -7.04 -4.14 1.67
C CYS A 10 -7.21 -5.03 2.92
N ARG A 11 -8.46 -5.44 3.22
CA ARG A 11 -8.80 -6.20 4.42
C ARG A 11 -8.79 -7.71 4.22
N CYS A 12 -9.58 -8.23 3.27
CA CYS A 12 -9.71 -9.68 3.07
C CYS A 12 -8.69 -10.26 2.06
N GLY A 13 -7.93 -9.42 1.36
CA GLY A 13 -6.92 -9.84 0.40
C GLY A 13 -7.46 -10.48 -0.89
N LYS A 14 -8.77 -10.66 -1.02
CA LYS A 14 -9.43 -11.23 -2.22
C LYS A 14 -9.46 -10.21 -3.36
N ASN A 15 -9.40 -10.68 -4.60
CA ASN A 15 -9.60 -9.82 -5.76
C ASN A 15 -11.03 -9.28 -5.79
N ILE A 16 -11.17 -7.97 -5.92
CA ILE A 16 -12.47 -7.31 -6.09
C ILE A 16 -12.95 -7.58 -7.52
N PRO A 17 -14.18 -8.10 -7.73
CA PRO A 17 -14.74 -8.26 -9.06
C PRO A 17 -14.81 -6.92 -9.81
N LEU A 18 -14.52 -6.92 -11.12
CA LEU A 18 -14.54 -5.70 -11.95
C LEU A 18 -15.93 -5.06 -12.07
N ALA A 19 -16.99 -5.86 -11.87
CA ALA A 19 -18.38 -5.40 -11.88
C ALA A 19 -18.83 -4.81 -10.54
N GLN A 20 -17.98 -4.83 -9.51
CA GLN A 20 -18.28 -4.33 -8.18
C GLN A 20 -17.57 -2.99 -7.94
N ASP A 21 -18.24 -2.12 -7.19
CA ASP A 21 -17.65 -0.88 -6.71
C ASP A 21 -16.53 -1.12 -5.70
N ILE A 22 -15.58 -0.18 -5.70
CA ILE A 22 -14.51 -0.07 -4.72
C ILE A 22 -14.84 1.09 -3.78
N TYR A 23 -14.55 0.85 -2.50
CA TYR A 23 -14.63 1.84 -1.43
C TYR A 23 -13.22 2.13 -0.95
N GLU A 24 -12.98 3.36 -0.54
CA GLU A 24 -11.77 3.74 0.16
C GLU A 24 -12.07 3.87 1.64
N LEU A 25 -11.25 3.22 2.46
CA LEU A 25 -11.21 3.36 3.90
C LEU A 25 -10.17 4.44 4.24
N ASP A 26 -10.46 5.34 5.16
CA ASP A 26 -9.47 6.34 5.52
C ASP A 26 -8.33 5.79 6.42
N GLU A 27 -7.44 6.68 6.83
CA GLU A 27 -6.29 6.34 7.65
C GLU A 27 -6.66 5.85 9.05
N GLU A 28 -7.86 6.17 9.58
CA GLU A 28 -8.28 5.65 10.87
C GLU A 28 -8.41 4.12 10.82
N TRP A 29 -9.02 3.60 9.77
CA TRP A 29 -9.12 2.15 9.59
C TRP A 29 -7.77 1.49 9.38
N GLN A 30 -6.85 2.13 8.66
CA GLN A 30 -5.51 1.58 8.49
C GLN A 30 -4.73 1.51 9.82
N ARG A 31 -4.86 2.52 10.69
CA ARG A 31 -4.25 2.50 12.04
C ARG A 31 -4.82 1.39 12.91
N ARG A 32 -6.14 1.19 12.87
CA ARG A 32 -6.82 0.17 13.69
C ARG A 32 -6.60 -1.26 13.20
N PHE A 33 -6.33 -1.42 11.91
CA PHE A 33 -6.17 -2.71 11.27
C PHE A 33 -4.84 -2.75 10.52
N PRO A 34 -3.70 -2.86 11.24
CA PRO A 34 -2.36 -2.71 10.66
C PRO A 34 -2.01 -3.78 9.62
N ASP A 35 -2.73 -4.91 9.62
CA ASP A 35 -2.59 -5.94 8.58
C ASP A 35 -3.22 -5.54 7.22
N MET A 36 -3.91 -4.39 7.16
CA MET A 36 -4.44 -3.86 5.91
C MET A 36 -3.31 -3.45 4.96
N VAL A 37 -3.45 -3.84 3.69
CA VAL A 37 -2.54 -3.43 2.63
C VAL A 37 -3.24 -2.36 1.78
N GLY A 38 -2.85 -1.10 1.97
CA GLY A 38 -3.52 0.05 1.36
C GLY A 38 -4.92 0.29 1.94
N THR A 39 -5.75 1.04 1.20
CA THR A 39 -7.06 1.52 1.68
C THR A 39 -8.25 1.06 0.84
N LEU A 40 -8.05 0.43 -0.31
CA LEU A 40 -9.14 0.07 -1.22
C LEU A 40 -9.84 -1.23 -0.80
N ALA A 41 -11.12 -1.16 -0.43
CA ALA A 41 -11.91 -2.26 0.08
C ALA A 41 -13.01 -2.73 -0.90
N CYS A 42 -13.35 -4.02 -0.83
CA CYS A 42 -14.56 -4.52 -1.48
C CYS A 42 -15.80 -4.10 -0.68
N HIS A 43 -16.97 -4.14 -1.32
CA HIS A 43 -18.26 -3.88 -0.70
C HIS A 43 -18.46 -4.60 0.64
N ASP A 44 -18.17 -5.91 0.71
CA ASP A 44 -18.44 -6.68 1.92
C ASP A 44 -17.55 -6.24 3.08
N CYS A 45 -16.27 -5.99 2.81
CA CYS A 45 -15.38 -5.47 3.85
C CYS A 45 -15.78 -4.04 4.23
N ALA A 46 -16.08 -3.17 3.27
CA ALA A 46 -16.40 -1.77 3.54
C ALA A 46 -17.72 -1.60 4.30
N LEU A 47 -18.78 -2.28 3.86
CA LEU A 47 -20.16 -1.99 4.30
C LEU A 47 -20.80 -3.07 5.17
N ARG A 48 -20.27 -4.30 5.17
CA ARG A 48 -20.82 -5.41 5.98
C ARG A 48 -19.96 -5.78 7.18
N THR A 49 -18.78 -5.18 7.31
CA THR A 49 -17.95 -5.36 8.51
C THR A 49 -18.50 -4.49 9.62
N TYR A 50 -18.53 -5.03 10.83
CA TYR A 50 -18.82 -4.23 12.01
C TYR A 50 -17.56 -3.44 12.40
N TRP A 51 -17.56 -2.18 12.00
CA TRP A 51 -16.52 -1.21 12.30
C TRP A 51 -16.87 -0.50 13.61
N ILE A 52 -16.01 -0.63 14.62
CA ILE A 52 -16.16 0.01 15.92
C ILE A 52 -15.12 1.12 16.01
N CYS A 53 -15.52 2.35 16.39
CA CYS A 53 -14.61 3.50 16.55
C CYS A 53 -14.02 3.59 17.97
N THR A 54 -14.46 2.75 18.89
CA THR A 54 -13.95 2.68 20.26
C THR A 54 -12.95 1.55 20.50
N GLY A 55 -12.08 1.74 21.49
CA GLY A 55 -11.20 0.72 22.04
C GLY A 55 -11.92 -0.17 23.07
N PRO A 56 -11.20 -1.16 23.66
CA PRO A 56 -11.78 -2.07 24.65
C PRO A 56 -12.29 -1.40 25.93
N ASP A 57 -11.78 -0.21 26.24
CA ASP A 57 -12.16 0.64 27.38
C ASP A 57 -13.34 1.58 27.07
N GLY A 58 -13.84 1.56 25.83
CA GLY A 58 -14.91 2.44 25.36
C GLY A 58 -14.44 3.84 24.98
N ALA A 59 -13.14 4.16 25.08
CA ALA A 59 -12.59 5.41 24.56
C ALA A 59 -12.54 5.37 23.03
N TYR A 60 -12.66 6.51 22.36
CA TYR A 60 -12.42 6.58 20.92
C TYR A 60 -10.94 6.28 20.60
N ALA A 61 -10.68 5.75 19.41
CA ALA A 61 -9.31 5.55 18.94
C ALA A 61 -8.53 6.88 18.91
N ASP A 62 -7.21 6.81 19.14
CA ASP A 62 -6.36 8.01 19.11
C ASP A 62 -6.49 8.76 17.77
N GLY A 63 -6.72 10.07 17.86
CA GLY A 63 -6.91 10.97 16.71
C GLY A 63 -8.31 10.93 16.08
N HIS A 64 -9.22 10.13 16.63
CA HIS A 64 -10.61 10.12 16.20
C HIS A 64 -11.33 11.42 16.59
N ILE A 65 -12.03 12.02 15.63
CA ILE A 65 -12.90 13.18 15.87
C ILE A 65 -14.35 12.69 15.76
N PRO A 66 -15.06 12.54 16.88
CA PRO A 66 -16.40 11.97 16.86
C PRO A 66 -17.36 12.83 16.08
N ALA A 67 -18.15 12.20 15.22
CA ALA A 67 -19.32 12.84 14.64
C ALA A 67 -20.21 13.39 15.77
N PRO A 68 -20.89 14.54 15.57
CA PRO A 68 -21.80 15.10 16.57
C PRO A 68 -22.78 14.03 17.05
N ARG A 69 -22.72 13.72 18.36
CA ARG A 69 -23.60 12.71 18.96
C ARG A 69 -25.05 13.17 18.83
N HIS A 70 -25.79 12.59 17.90
CA HIS A 70 -27.24 12.62 17.97
C HIS A 70 -27.69 11.53 18.94
N HIS A 71 -28.38 11.92 20.00
CA HIS A 71 -28.92 11.03 21.05
C HIS A 71 -29.84 9.90 20.53
N SER A 72 -30.12 9.87 19.23
CA SER A 72 -31.00 8.91 18.55
C SER A 72 -30.26 7.85 17.75
N PHE A 73 -28.93 7.90 17.63
CA PHE A 73 -28.17 6.95 16.80
C PHE A 73 -26.94 6.40 17.53
N PRO A 74 -26.72 5.07 17.52
CA PRO A 74 -25.52 4.46 18.12
C PRO A 74 -24.25 4.90 17.40
N ASP A 75 -23.09 4.62 18.02
CA ASP A 75 -21.72 4.82 17.50
C ASP A 75 -21.45 4.20 16.10
N CYS A 76 -22.45 3.50 15.51
CA CYS A 76 -22.39 2.91 14.18
C CYS A 76 -22.42 3.92 13.02
N ILE A 77 -22.94 5.14 13.19
CA ILE A 77 -22.93 6.16 12.12
C ILE A 77 -21.53 6.73 11.93
N ASP A 78 -20.82 6.90 13.02
CA ASP A 78 -19.50 7.50 13.06
C ASP A 78 -18.49 6.67 12.24
N ALA A 79 -18.53 5.34 12.38
CA ALA A 79 -17.71 4.42 11.60
C ALA A 79 -17.92 4.52 10.07
N TRP A 80 -19.14 4.84 9.62
CA TRP A 80 -19.44 4.96 8.19
C TRP A 80 -18.94 6.26 7.58
N SER A 81 -18.66 7.29 8.39
CA SER A 81 -18.05 8.54 7.91
C SER A 81 -16.63 8.36 7.38
N HIS A 82 -15.97 7.26 7.78
CA HIS A 82 -14.62 6.86 7.38
C HIS A 82 -14.60 5.96 6.12
N VAL A 83 -15.75 5.76 5.47
CA VAL A 83 -15.90 4.98 4.23
C VAL A 83 -16.32 5.93 3.11
N SER A 84 -15.53 6.00 2.03
CA SER A 84 -15.86 6.84 0.89
C SER A 84 -17.16 6.39 0.21
N ALA A 85 -17.74 7.26 -0.62
CA ALA A 85 -18.73 6.86 -1.62
C ALA A 85 -18.21 5.68 -2.50
N PRO A 86 -19.08 4.87 -3.13
CA PRO A 86 -18.62 3.86 -4.08
C PRO A 86 -17.94 4.50 -5.31
N GLY A 87 -17.04 3.77 -5.95
CA GLY A 87 -16.42 4.20 -7.21
C GLY A 87 -15.89 3.04 -8.05
N THR A 88 -15.70 3.30 -9.34
CA THR A 88 -15.14 2.28 -10.25
C THR A 88 -13.68 1.98 -9.90
N HIS A 89 -13.20 0.79 -10.30
CA HIS A 89 -11.81 0.37 -10.11
C HIS A 89 -10.79 1.40 -10.60
N ARG A 90 -11.02 1.94 -11.79
CA ARG A 90 -10.13 2.94 -12.41
C ARG A 90 -10.14 4.25 -11.66
N ALA A 91 -11.33 4.75 -11.31
CA ALA A 91 -11.47 6.01 -10.60
C ALA A 91 -10.77 5.94 -9.23
N ARG A 92 -11.06 4.90 -8.45
CA ARG A 92 -10.51 4.74 -7.09
C ARG A 92 -8.99 4.57 -7.08
N VAL A 93 -8.44 3.83 -8.03
CA VAL A 93 -6.98 3.67 -8.13
C VAL A 93 -6.29 4.99 -8.49
N VAL A 94 -6.89 5.82 -9.35
CA VAL A 94 -6.31 7.12 -9.71
C VAL A 94 -6.42 8.12 -8.56
N MET A 95 -7.52 8.10 -7.80
CA MET A 95 -7.69 8.95 -6.63
C MET A 95 -6.79 8.55 -5.45
N SER A 96 -6.41 7.27 -5.37
CA SER A 96 -5.60 6.72 -4.26
C SER A 96 -4.43 5.91 -4.82
N PRO A 97 -3.46 6.54 -5.52
CA PRO A 97 -2.44 5.83 -6.28
C PRO A 97 -1.53 4.96 -5.42
N HIS A 98 -1.18 5.38 -4.19
CA HIS A 98 -0.39 4.57 -3.27
C HIS A 98 -1.08 3.25 -2.91
N SER A 99 -2.36 3.31 -2.54
CA SER A 99 -3.17 2.12 -2.27
C SER A 99 -3.34 1.26 -3.53
N GLY A 100 -3.52 1.89 -4.69
CA GLY A 100 -3.51 1.19 -5.98
C GLY A 100 -2.24 0.38 -6.21
N LEU A 101 -1.05 0.97 -5.98
CA LEU A 101 0.24 0.31 -6.14
C LEU A 101 0.38 -0.90 -5.20
N LEU A 102 0.06 -0.71 -3.92
CA LEU A 102 0.07 -1.76 -2.89
C LEU A 102 -0.87 -2.92 -3.23
N GLN A 103 -1.97 -2.64 -3.93
CA GLN A 103 -3.08 -3.58 -4.13
C GLN A 103 -3.17 -4.18 -5.54
N GLY A 104 -2.15 -3.95 -6.38
CA GLY A 104 -1.98 -4.65 -7.66
C GLY A 104 -2.24 -3.82 -8.92
N ALA A 105 -2.39 -2.50 -8.80
CA ALA A 105 -2.72 -1.61 -9.91
C ALA A 105 -1.51 -1.02 -10.67
N GLU A 106 -0.29 -1.45 -10.34
CA GLU A 106 0.95 -0.84 -10.83
C GLU A 106 0.98 -0.65 -12.36
N ALA A 107 0.70 -1.70 -13.13
CA ALA A 107 0.72 -1.63 -14.59
C ALA A 107 -0.30 -0.62 -15.16
N TYR A 108 -1.46 -0.50 -14.51
CA TYR A 108 -2.47 0.48 -14.91
C TYR A 108 -2.05 1.91 -14.57
N LEU A 109 -1.53 2.15 -13.37
CA LEU A 109 -1.07 3.47 -12.94
C LEU A 109 0.09 3.98 -13.81
N ARG A 110 1.06 3.11 -14.14
CA ARG A 110 2.13 3.47 -15.08
C ARG A 110 1.60 3.81 -16.47
N SER A 111 0.63 3.04 -16.99
CA SER A 111 -0.01 3.34 -18.27
C SER A 111 -0.86 4.62 -18.22
N PHE A 112 -1.49 4.93 -17.08
CA PHE A 112 -2.29 6.11 -16.88
C PHE A 112 -1.42 7.37 -16.86
N ALA A 113 -0.29 7.33 -16.14
CA ALA A 113 0.66 8.44 -16.00
C ALA A 113 1.21 8.97 -17.34
N THR A 114 1.27 8.13 -18.38
CA THR A 114 1.79 8.50 -19.70
C THR A 114 0.68 8.78 -20.72
N ARG A 115 -0.59 8.75 -20.32
CA ARG A 115 -1.72 8.90 -21.25
C ARG A 115 -1.93 10.36 -21.65
N ARG A 116 -2.07 10.60 -22.95
CA ARG A 116 -2.47 11.91 -23.49
C ARG A 116 -3.89 12.27 -23.07
N GLY A 117 -4.12 13.54 -22.70
CA GLY A 117 -5.44 14.06 -22.34
C GLY A 117 -5.87 13.80 -20.89
N VAL A 118 -4.96 13.36 -20.02
CA VAL A 118 -5.17 13.37 -18.57
C VAL A 118 -4.85 14.75 -18.02
N ASP A 119 -5.61 15.20 -17.02
CA ASP A 119 -5.33 16.43 -16.31
C ASP A 119 -3.87 16.44 -15.77
N PRO A 120 -3.09 17.52 -16.00
CA PRO A 120 -1.68 17.57 -15.60
C PRO A 120 -1.45 17.36 -14.10
N THR A 121 -2.36 17.84 -13.25
CA THR A 121 -2.26 17.73 -11.79
C THR A 121 -2.44 16.27 -11.37
N THR A 122 -3.52 15.62 -11.81
CA THR A 122 -3.73 14.19 -11.53
C THR A 122 -2.60 13.33 -12.09
N ALA A 123 -2.09 13.65 -13.29
CA ALA A 123 -0.95 12.93 -13.85
C ALA A 123 0.35 13.14 -13.05
N ALA A 124 0.53 14.31 -12.42
CA ALA A 124 1.68 14.58 -11.56
C ALA A 124 1.59 13.81 -10.24
N GLU A 125 0.43 13.79 -9.59
CA GLU A 125 0.17 13.03 -8.36
C GLU A 125 0.44 11.53 -8.55
N VAL A 126 -0.09 10.94 -9.64
CA VAL A 126 0.16 9.53 -9.96
C VAL A 126 1.65 9.26 -10.20
N ARG A 127 2.37 10.17 -10.87
CA ARG A 127 3.82 10.03 -11.10
C ARG A 127 4.62 10.10 -9.81
N ALA A 128 4.28 11.03 -8.91
CA ALA A 128 4.92 11.14 -7.60
C ALA A 128 4.75 9.84 -6.79
N ALA A 129 3.53 9.31 -6.73
CA ALA A 129 3.26 8.06 -6.03
C ALA A 129 4.05 6.86 -6.61
N ILE A 130 4.18 6.78 -7.94
CA ILE A 130 5.00 5.75 -8.60
C ILE A 130 6.48 5.91 -8.28
N GLN A 131 6.99 7.15 -8.27
CA GLN A 131 8.39 7.43 -7.97
C GLN A 131 8.74 7.00 -6.54
N GLU A 132 7.94 7.42 -5.55
CA GLU A 132 8.15 7.03 -4.15
C GLU A 132 8.14 5.51 -3.96
N TRP A 133 7.22 4.82 -4.63
CA TRP A 133 7.15 3.36 -4.63
C TRP A 133 8.41 2.69 -5.19
N ASP A 134 8.93 3.21 -6.31
CA ASP A 134 10.15 2.69 -6.94
C ASP A 134 11.38 2.92 -6.06
N GLU A 135 11.46 4.06 -5.38
CA GLU A 135 12.52 4.40 -4.43
C GLU A 135 12.51 3.46 -3.21
N GLN A 136 11.33 3.23 -2.61
CA GLN A 136 11.15 2.31 -1.47
C GLN A 136 11.59 0.88 -1.82
N ARG A 137 11.17 0.35 -2.98
CA ARG A 137 11.56 -1.00 -3.42
C ARG A 137 13.04 -1.11 -3.75
N SER A 138 13.64 -0.05 -4.28
CA SER A 138 15.08 -0.01 -4.54
C SER A 138 15.90 -0.01 -3.25
N CYS A 139 15.43 0.68 -2.21
CA CYS A 139 16.05 0.66 -0.89
C CYS A 139 15.95 -0.74 -0.24
N SER A 140 14.76 -1.33 -0.21
CA SER A 140 14.55 -2.66 0.37
C SER A 140 15.38 -3.75 -0.31
N ARG A 141 15.54 -3.69 -1.65
CA ARG A 141 16.39 -4.63 -2.41
C ARG A 141 17.87 -4.49 -2.07
N ARG A 142 18.37 -3.26 -1.87
CA ARG A 142 19.77 -3.03 -1.46
C ARG A 142 20.05 -3.55 -0.05
N SER A 143 19.11 -3.38 0.89
CA SER A 143 19.25 -3.87 2.26
C SER A 143 19.23 -5.41 2.38
N HIS A 144 18.58 -6.11 1.44
CA HIS A 144 18.55 -7.58 1.40
C HIS A 144 19.75 -8.20 0.67
N GLN A 145 20.53 -7.41 -0.07
CA GLN A 145 21.80 -7.80 -0.68
C GLN A 145 22.96 -7.28 0.18
N GLY A 146 23.07 -7.79 1.42
CA GLY A 146 24.28 -7.63 2.21
C GLY A 146 25.49 -8.27 1.50
N PRO A 147 26.72 -7.84 1.78
CA PRO A 147 27.91 -8.37 1.11
C PRO A 147 27.98 -9.89 1.35
N ILE A 148 28.07 -10.66 0.26
CA ILE A 148 28.43 -12.07 0.33
C ILE A 148 29.86 -12.10 0.90
N ALA A 149 29.97 -12.41 2.19
CA ALA A 149 31.26 -12.72 2.79
C ALA A 149 31.80 -13.97 2.10
N VAL A 150 32.80 -13.80 1.24
CA VAL A 150 33.54 -14.90 0.64
C VAL A 150 34.31 -15.60 1.78
N PRO A 151 34.04 -16.88 2.07
CA PRO A 151 34.74 -17.56 3.15
C PRO A 151 36.18 -17.89 2.71
N GLY A 152 37.13 -17.25 3.39
CA GLY A 152 38.44 -17.83 3.73
C GLY A 152 39.26 -18.46 2.60
N GLY A 153 39.74 -17.65 1.65
CA GLY A 153 40.90 -18.02 0.83
C GLY A 153 42.18 -17.84 1.63
N ARG A 154 42.73 -18.95 2.16
CA ARG A 154 44.06 -18.98 2.78
C ARG A 154 45.10 -18.67 1.69
N PRO A 155 46.00 -17.68 1.85
CA PRO A 155 47.07 -17.48 0.87
C PRO A 155 48.05 -18.66 0.94
N PRO A 156 48.57 -19.15 -0.21
CA PRO A 156 49.63 -20.14 -0.22
C PRO A 156 50.91 -19.51 0.35
N ALA A 157 51.55 -20.22 1.27
CA ALA A 157 52.86 -19.84 1.80
C ALA A 157 53.92 -20.07 0.71
N ASP A 158 54.68 -19.01 0.44
CA ASP A 158 55.82 -18.97 -0.47
C ASP A 158 56.85 -20.07 -0.17
N GLU A 159 57.19 -20.83 -1.20
CA GLU A 159 58.27 -21.80 -1.20
C GLU A 159 59.56 -21.14 -1.73
N ARG A 160 60.62 -21.23 -0.92
CA ARG A 160 62.06 -21.28 -1.28
C ARG A 160 62.80 -19.96 -1.53
N ALA A 161 63.68 -19.65 -0.56
CA ALA A 161 65.04 -19.22 -0.86
C ALA A 161 66.03 -20.01 0.01
N ALA A 162 66.83 -20.87 -0.61
CA ALA A 162 68.05 -21.43 -0.02
C ALA A 162 69.25 -20.77 -0.71
N PRO A 163 70.27 -20.30 0.02
CA PRO A 163 71.45 -19.69 -0.58
C PRO A 163 72.46 -20.75 -1.03
N ARG A 164 73.00 -20.59 -2.25
CA ARG A 164 74.30 -21.13 -2.65
C ARG A 164 75.34 -20.04 -2.43
N GLY A 165 76.35 -20.32 -1.61
CA GLY A 165 77.40 -19.39 -1.24
C GLY A 165 78.52 -19.22 -2.27
N LEU A 166 79.38 -18.25 -1.97
CA LEU A 166 80.84 -18.29 -1.97
C LEU A 166 81.34 -17.13 -1.09
#